data_AF-A0A531LUH1-F1
#
_entry.id   AF-A0A531LUH1-F1
#
_cell.length_a   1.000
_cell.length_b   1.000
_cell.length_c   1.000
_cell.angle_alpha   90.00
_cell.angle_beta   90.00
_cell.angle_gamma   90.00
#
_symmetry.space_group_name_H-M   'P 1'
#
loop_
_entity.id
_entity.type
_entity.pdbx_description
1 polymer ?
#
loop_
_entity_poly.entity_id
_entity_poly.type
_entity_poly.pdbx_seq_one_letter_code
_entity_poly.pdbx_strand_id
1 'polypeptide(L)'
;VVVTLAGMAFLVWARQSLGRNWSQTVSAKQDHELVTSGPYRYVRHPMYTGGMVAGIGSAIVVGGGFIFLLILLGSLFLWRVGAEDRLLAVQFPNEFPAYARRTKALIPFVW
;
A
#
# COMPACT_ATOMS: atom_id res chain seq x y z
N VAL A 1 11.66 -1.53 -17.55
CA VAL A 1 10.86 -2.78 -17.56
C VAL A 1 11.05 -3.62 -16.30
N VAL A 2 12.29 -4.01 -15.92
CA VAL A 2 12.53 -4.82 -14.70
C VAL A 2 11.92 -4.20 -13.44
N VAL A 3 12.14 -2.90 -13.22
CA VAL A 3 11.56 -2.15 -12.08
C VAL A 3 10.03 -2.20 -12.07
N THR A 4 9.42 -2.04 -13.25
CA THR A 4 7.96 -2.13 -13.42
C THR A 4 7.44 -3.49 -12.97
N LEU A 5 8.07 -4.56 -13.47
CA LEU A 5 7.67 -5.93 -13.16
C LEU A 5 7.86 -6.26 -11.68
N ALA A 6 8.95 -5.80 -11.06
CA ALA A 6 9.19 -5.99 -9.63
C ALA A 6 8.12 -5.28 -8.77
N GLY A 7 7.78 -4.03 -9.10
CA GLY A 7 6.70 -3.31 -8.42
C GLY A 7 5.35 -4.01 -8.57
N MET A 8 5.05 -4.52 -9.76
CA MET A 8 3.81 -5.26 -10.02
C MET A 8 3.76 -6.60 -9.28
N ALA A 9 4.87 -7.34 -9.25
CA ALA A 9 4.96 -8.58 -8.48
C ALA A 9 4.73 -8.33 -6.99
N PHE A 10 5.31 -7.25 -6.43
CA PHE A 10 5.10 -6.87 -5.04
C PHE A 10 3.65 -6.48 -4.76
N LEU A 11 3.01 -5.72 -5.66
CA LEU A 11 1.59 -5.39 -5.58
C LEU A 11 0.71 -6.65 -5.61
N VAL A 12 0.99 -7.59 -6.50
CA VAL A 12 0.26 -8.86 -6.60
C VAL A 12 0.43 -9.68 -5.33
N TRP A 13 1.65 -9.77 -4.78
CA TRP A 13 1.90 -10.45 -3.51
C TRP A 13 1.12 -9.82 -2.35
N ALA A 14 1.07 -8.48 -2.28
CA ALA A 14 0.26 -7.76 -1.31
C ALA A 14 -1.23 -8.06 -1.47
N ARG A 15 -1.73 -8.03 -2.70
CA ARG A 15 -3.12 -8.30 -3.02
C ARG A 15 -3.53 -9.74 -2.66
N GLN A 16 -2.64 -10.70 -2.88
CA GLN A 16 -2.83 -12.11 -2.51
C GLN A 16 -2.78 -12.30 -0.99
N SER A 17 -1.88 -11.61 -0.29
CA SER A 17 -1.72 -11.71 1.17
C SER A 17 -2.95 -11.19 1.93
N LEU A 18 -3.66 -10.21 1.37
CA LEU A 18 -4.97 -9.80 1.89
C LEU A 18 -6.05 -10.87 1.72
N GLY A 19 -5.97 -11.71 0.68
CA GLY A 19 -6.92 -12.78 0.41
C GLY A 19 -8.39 -12.36 0.52
N ARG A 20 -9.13 -13.03 1.41
CA ARG A 20 -10.56 -12.80 1.71
C ARG A 20 -10.83 -11.50 2.48
N ASN A 21 -9.81 -10.93 3.12
CA ASN A 21 -9.89 -9.66 3.85
C ASN A 21 -9.77 -8.47 2.90
N TRP A 22 -9.52 -8.67 1.60
CA TRP A 22 -9.60 -7.56 0.65
C TRP A 22 -11.05 -7.13 0.42
N SER A 23 -11.30 -5.84 0.61
CA SER A 23 -12.56 -5.19 0.27
C SER A 23 -12.29 -3.92 -0.54
N GLN A 24 -13.05 -3.69 -1.62
CA GLN A 24 -12.97 -2.44 -2.41
C GLN A 24 -13.51 -1.24 -1.65
N THR A 25 -14.45 -1.47 -0.74
CA THR A 25 -15.00 -0.50 0.19
C THR A 25 -14.40 -0.77 1.55
N VAL A 26 -13.98 0.28 2.26
CA VAL A 26 -13.57 0.12 3.66
C VAL A 26 -14.84 -0.07 4.50
N SER A 27 -15.38 -1.28 4.42
CA SER A 27 -16.61 -1.70 5.07
C SER A 27 -16.27 -2.92 5.91
N ALA A 28 -16.57 -2.81 7.20
CA ALA A 28 -16.39 -3.88 8.17
C ALA A 28 -17.23 -5.09 7.75
N LYS A 29 -16.60 -6.09 7.13
CA LYS A 29 -17.17 -7.44 7.14
C LYS A 29 -17.07 -7.95 8.57
N GLN A 30 -18.06 -8.74 9.00
CA GLN A 30 -18.17 -9.23 10.39
C GLN A 30 -16.95 -10.04 10.87
N ASP A 31 -16.06 -10.47 9.97
CA ASP A 31 -14.80 -11.18 10.25
C ASP A 31 -13.56 -10.48 9.62
N HIS A 32 -13.53 -9.14 9.57
CA HIS A 32 -12.36 -8.44 9.05
C HIS A 32 -11.21 -8.53 10.06
N GLU A 33 -10.15 -9.26 9.73
CA GLU A 33 -8.93 -9.33 10.55
C GLU A 33 -7.84 -8.40 10.02
N LEU A 34 -7.05 -7.84 10.94
CA LEU A 34 -5.90 -7.02 10.59
C LEU A 34 -4.77 -7.90 10.02
N VAL A 35 -4.64 -7.90 8.69
CA VAL A 35 -3.57 -8.63 8.00
C VAL A 35 -2.22 -7.96 8.24
N THR A 36 -1.30 -8.69 8.87
CA THR A 36 0.06 -8.19 9.17
C THR A 36 1.17 -9.14 8.70
N SER A 37 0.81 -10.16 7.91
CA SER A 37 1.70 -11.16 7.35
C SER A 37 2.08 -10.85 5.89
N GLY A 38 3.04 -11.60 5.33
CA GLY A 38 3.51 -11.38 3.96
C GLY A 38 4.17 -9.99 3.82
N PRO A 39 3.86 -9.19 2.80
CA PRO A 39 4.47 -7.88 2.59
C PRO A 39 4.02 -6.82 3.62
N TYR A 40 2.88 -7.06 4.29
CA TYR A 40 2.35 -6.20 5.36
C TYR A 40 3.28 -6.17 6.60
N ARG A 41 4.19 -7.14 6.75
CA ARG A 41 5.20 -7.10 7.81
C ARG A 41 6.24 -6.00 7.60
N TYR A 42 6.44 -5.54 6.36
CA TYR A 42 7.49 -4.58 6.00
C TYR A 42 6.93 -3.16 5.90
N VAL A 43 5.76 -3.01 5.28
CA VAL A 43 5.06 -1.74 5.14
C VAL A 43 3.55 -1.94 5.29
N ARG A 44 2.84 -0.95 5.81
CA ARG A 44 1.38 -1.00 6.03
C ARG A 44 0.59 -0.97 4.74
N HIS A 45 1.13 -0.30 3.73
CA HIS A 45 0.46 -0.02 2.46
C HIS A 45 1.26 -0.60 1.27
N PRO A 46 1.52 -1.93 1.24
CA PRO A 46 2.39 -2.55 0.25
C PRO A 46 1.82 -2.50 -1.17
N MET A 47 0.50 -2.47 -1.34
CA MET A 47 -0.12 -2.29 -2.66
C MET A 47 0.21 -0.93 -3.27
N TYR A 48 0.12 0.15 -2.47
CA TYR A 48 0.49 1.49 -2.90
C TYR A 48 1.98 1.59 -3.20
N THR A 49 2.81 0.96 -2.37
CA THR A 49 4.26 0.86 -2.55
C THR A 49 4.60 0.19 -3.89
N GLY A 50 4.01 -0.98 -4.15
CA GLY A 50 4.20 -1.71 -5.41
C GLY A 50 3.72 -0.93 -6.63
N GLY A 51 2.57 -0.24 -6.51
CA GLY A 51 2.04 0.63 -7.57
C GLY A 51 2.95 1.83 -7.88
N MET A 52 3.51 2.47 -6.85
CA MET A 52 4.49 3.56 -7.02
C MET A 52 5.77 3.07 -7.70
N VAL A 53 6.34 1.94 -7.26
CA VAL A 53 7.53 1.35 -7.89
C VAL A 53 7.26 0.97 -9.33
N ALA A 54 6.10 0.37 -9.60
CA ALA A 54 5.70 0.01 -10.96
C ALA A 54 5.56 1.25 -11.85
N GLY A 55 4.92 2.29 -11.33
CA GLY A 55 4.76 3.59 -11.99
C GLY A 55 6.11 4.22 -12.34
N ILE A 56 7.03 4.31 -11.37
CA ILE A 56 8.39 4.82 -11.57
C ILE A 56 9.11 4.03 -12.68
N GLY A 57 9.04 2.70 -12.63
CA GLY A 57 9.62 1.84 -13.66
C GLY A 57 9.06 2.14 -15.06
N SER A 58 7.76 2.44 -15.16
CA SER A 58 7.10 2.82 -16.41
C SER A 58 7.49 4.23 -16.87
N ALA A 59 7.60 5.21 -15.97
CA ALA A 59 8.08 6.55 -16.32
C ALA A 59 9.48 6.54 -16.92
N ILE A 60 10.38 5.69 -16.40
CA ILE A 60 11.74 5.55 -16.93
C ILE A 60 11.73 5.04 -18.38
N VAL A 61 10.79 4.14 -18.72
CA VAL A 61 10.70 3.55 -20.06
C VAL A 61 10.02 4.52 -21.05
N VAL A 62 8.92 5.16 -20.63
CA VAL A 62 8.12 6.03 -21.50
C VAL A 62 8.76 7.41 -21.67
N GLY A 63 9.41 7.92 -20.62
CA GLY A 63 9.94 9.28 -20.58
C GLY A 63 8.86 10.38 -20.58
N GLY A 64 9.31 11.63 -20.63
CA GLY A 64 8.44 12.80 -20.81
C GLY A 64 7.50 13.11 -19.63
N GLY A 65 6.31 13.64 -19.95
CA GLY A 65 5.34 14.16 -18.97
C GLY A 65 4.67 13.12 -18.06
N PHE A 66 4.97 11.83 -18.24
CA PHE A 66 4.43 10.76 -17.39
C PHE A 66 4.86 10.90 -15.92
N ILE A 67 5.96 11.60 -15.65
CA ILE A 67 6.40 11.93 -14.28
C ILE A 67 5.39 12.81 -13.55
N PHE A 68 4.70 13.74 -14.24
CA PHE A 68 3.68 14.59 -13.62
C PHE A 68 2.45 13.79 -13.21
N LEU A 69 2.07 12.80 -14.03
CA LEU A 69 1.02 11.86 -13.67
C LEU A 69 1.41 11.03 -12.43
N LEU A 70 2.67 10.56 -12.35
CA LEU A 70 3.14 9.86 -11.16
C LEU A 70 3.12 10.72 -9.90
N ILE A 71 3.51 11.98 -10.00
CA ILE A 71 3.47 12.92 -8.87
C ILE A 71 2.02 13.14 -8.42
N LEU A 72 1.09 13.33 -9.37
CA LEU A 72 -0.33 13.46 -9.08
C LEU A 72 -0.91 12.19 -8.42
N LEU A 73 -0.62 11.01 -8.95
CA LEU A 73 -1.10 9.75 -8.37
C LEU A 73 -0.45 9.49 -7.00
N GLY A 74 0.84 9.80 -6.85
CA GLY A 74 1.57 9.70 -5.59
C GLY A 74 0.94 10.57 -4.51
N SER A 75 0.60 11.83 -4.80
CA SER A 75 -0.03 12.72 -3.83
C SER A 75 -1.41 12.24 -3.39
N LEU A 76 -2.22 11.71 -4.32
CA LEU A 76 -3.51 11.09 -4.02
C LEU A 76 -3.34 9.84 -3.13
N PHE A 77 -2.32 9.03 -3.38
CA PHE A 77 -2.01 7.86 -2.55
C PHE A 77 -1.59 8.26 -1.14
N LEU A 78 -0.77 9.29 -0.98
CA LEU A 78 -0.38 9.79 0.35
C LEU A 78 -1.59 10.25 1.16
N TRP A 79 -2.51 10.98 0.52
CA TRP A 79 -3.76 11.41 1.16
C TRP A 79 -4.63 10.20 1.56
N ARG A 80 -4.79 9.23 0.66
CA ARG A 80 -5.60 8.03 0.89
C ARG A 80 -5.02 7.13 1.99
N VAL A 81 -3.71 6.98 2.06
CA VAL A 81 -3.01 6.24 3.13
C VAL A 81 -3.36 6.80 4.50
N GLY A 82 -3.39 8.12 4.64
CA GLY A 82 -3.78 8.77 5.89
C GLY A 82 -5.25 8.51 6.27
N ALA A 83 -6.14 8.49 5.28
CA ALA A 83 -7.56 8.16 5.51
C ALA A 83 -7.74 6.68 5.91
N GLU A 84 -7.02 5.77 5.26
CA GLU A 84 -7.04 4.34 5.58
C GLU A 84 -6.45 4.05 6.98
N ASP A 85 -5.33 4.67 7.35
CA ASP A 85 -4.74 4.51 8.68
C ASP A 85 -5.71 4.96 9.79
N ARG A 86 -6.44 6.07 9.60
CA ARG A 86 -7.47 6.52 10.56
C ARG A 86 -8.61 5.52 10.67
N LEU A 87 -9.04 4.96 9.56
CA LEU A 87 -10.15 4.01 9.52
C LEU A 87 -9.76 2.67 10.14
N LEU A 88 -8.54 2.20 9.91
CA LEU A 88 -7.97 1.03 10.58
C LEU A 88 -7.80 1.27 12.08
N ALA A 89 -7.43 2.47 12.51
CA ALA A 89 -7.35 2.81 13.93
C ALA A 89 -8.73 2.77 14.62
N VAL A 90 -9.79 3.17 13.92
CA VAL A 90 -11.17 3.08 14.43
C VAL A 90 -11.68 1.63 14.46
N GLN A 91 -11.34 0.84 13.44
CA GLN A 91 -11.79 -0.56 13.33
C GLN A 91 -11.02 -1.50 14.28
N PHE A 92 -9.73 -1.25 14.49
CA PHE A 92 -8.83 -2.10 15.28
C PHE A 92 -8.11 -1.29 16.36
N PRO A 93 -8.83 -0.71 17.33
CA PRO A 93 -8.25 0.20 18.32
C PRO A 93 -7.18 -0.45 19.20
N ASN A 94 -7.24 -1.77 19.41
CA ASN A 94 -6.29 -2.51 20.24
C ASN A 94 -5.10 -3.07 19.44
N GLU A 95 -5.27 -3.38 18.16
CA GLU A 95 -4.26 -4.07 17.34
C GLU A 95 -3.49 -3.11 16.43
N PHE A 96 -4.19 -2.16 15.81
CA PHE A 96 -3.59 -1.25 14.83
C PHE A 96 -2.50 -0.36 15.42
N PRO A 97 -2.63 0.22 16.63
CA PRO A 97 -1.54 1.01 17.21
C PRO A 97 -0.26 0.19 17.47
N ALA A 98 -0.39 -1.07 17.85
CA ALA A 98 0.77 -1.96 18.00
C ALA A 98 1.41 -2.25 16.62
N TYR A 99 0.58 -2.51 15.60
CA TYR A 99 1.04 -2.73 14.24
C TYR A 99 1.71 -1.50 13.61
N ALA A 100 1.12 -0.31 13.78
CA ALA A 100 1.63 0.93 13.24
C ALA A 100 2.95 1.39 13.89
N ARG A 101 3.23 0.95 15.12
CA ARG A 101 4.52 1.18 15.77
C ARG A 101 5.66 0.34 15.18
N ARG A 102 5.36 -0.89 14.74
CA ARG A 102 6.37 -1.82 14.19
C ARG A 102 6.57 -1.73 12.68
N THR A 103 5.66 -1.08 11.96
CA THR A 103 5.70 -0.98 10.48
C THR A 103 5.65 0.46 10.02
N LYS A 104 6.21 0.71 8.84
CA LYS A 104 6.19 2.00 8.15
C LYS A 104 5.04 2.05 7.13
N ALA A 105 4.56 3.22 6.75
CA ALA A 105 3.43 3.38 5.85
C ALA A 105 3.74 2.86 4.44
N LEU A 106 4.69 3.46 3.74
CA LEU A 106 4.99 3.18 2.32
C LEU A 106 6.45 2.83 2.04
N ILE A 107 7.41 3.42 2.75
CA ILE A 107 8.82 3.15 2.52
C ILE A 107 9.37 2.40 3.73
N PRO A 108 9.86 1.15 3.55
CA PRO A 108 10.47 0.41 4.64
C PRO A 108 11.52 1.27 5.33
N PHE A 109 11.49 1.31 6.66
CA PHE A 109 12.44 2.03 7.53
C PHE A 109 12.44 3.56 7.47
N VAL A 110 11.81 4.20 6.48
CA VAL A 110 11.77 5.68 6.34
C VAL A 110 10.44 6.24 6.81
N TRP A 111 9.34 5.81 6.18
CA TRP A 111 8.04 6.41 6.39
C TRP A 111 6.91 5.41 6.27
#